data_AF-A0A2A9P255-F1
#
_entry.id   AF-A0A2A9P255-F1
#
_cell.length_a   1.000
_cell.length_b   1.000
_cell.length_c   1.000
_cell.angle_alpha   90.00
_cell.angle_beta   90.00
_cell.angle_gamma   90.00
#
_symmetry.space_group_name_H-M   'P 1'
#
loop_
_entity.id
_entity.type
_entity.pdbx_description
1 polymer ?
#
loop_
_entity_poly.entity_id
_entity_poly.type
_entity_poly.pdbx_seq_one_letter_code
_entity_poly.pdbx_strand_id
1 'polypeptide(L)'
;MHPSSTTTKTLLALSLATTTTTQAIPTPEIKHRCLYRQDPVMRGSVNNLLDTASWCVDNKAKRVLNCIHKRMDKAYLPPVADLLDSLRRWQNYYNNLDLHEAYQRYAKPRLGEYDPWKVVRDTWESCGSFCYYNKSHPRDWDHLTPRAAGLLNFFFRDAFLFRWPLLRVMAVSKFNGDVVCSATDAKHRNYQMRAIATYVSSLQWNDDESDTRGHGLRNGFYSTDPFLQGLLAGWRSGHFYRPHDCGAEEDGNAMVYLPENSYLYVSFIRLFSKHHMEKKLCILLRPTTKKLDTKNIYIASYDPSDLTPAAVSVR
;
A
#
# COMPACT_ATOMS: atom_id res chain seq x y z
N MET A 1 59.74 51.94 -10.47
CA MET A 1 59.82 50.83 -9.49
C MET A 1 58.39 50.44 -9.10
N HIS A 2 58.09 49.14 -9.12
CA HIS A 2 56.83 48.47 -8.70
C HIS A 2 56.24 48.97 -7.36
N PRO A 3 55.02 48.55 -6.91
CA PRO A 3 53.83 48.00 -7.60
C PRO A 3 52.48 48.55 -7.05
N SER A 4 51.33 48.18 -7.64
CA SER A 4 50.17 47.54 -6.95
C SER A 4 48.92 47.58 -7.84
N SER A 5 48.70 46.51 -8.60
CA SER A 5 47.45 46.23 -9.31
C SER A 5 46.76 45.08 -8.59
N THR A 6 45.70 45.39 -7.85
CA THR A 6 44.87 44.41 -7.13
C THR A 6 43.80 43.90 -8.09
N THR A 7 43.92 42.64 -8.48
CA THR A 7 43.01 41.96 -9.40
C THR A 7 41.74 41.50 -8.66
N THR A 8 40.61 42.13 -8.94
CA THR A 8 39.29 41.69 -8.45
C THR A 8 38.84 40.47 -9.24
N LYS A 9 38.84 39.29 -8.60
CA LYS A 9 38.22 38.07 -9.14
C LYS A 9 36.74 38.05 -8.74
N THR A 10 35.86 38.34 -9.69
CA THR A 10 34.41 38.13 -9.52
C THR A 10 34.09 36.66 -9.78
N LEU A 11 33.72 35.93 -8.73
CA LEU A 11 33.21 34.57 -8.77
C LEU A 11 31.78 34.57 -9.31
N LEU A 12 31.57 33.91 -10.45
CA LEU A 12 30.24 33.52 -10.94
C LEU A 12 29.63 32.50 -9.98
N ALA A 13 28.56 32.88 -9.30
CA ALA A 13 27.70 31.95 -8.58
C ALA A 13 26.81 31.20 -9.59
N LEU A 14 27.11 29.92 -9.83
CA LEU A 14 26.19 28.99 -10.47
C LEU A 14 25.03 28.69 -9.50
N SER A 15 23.86 29.27 -9.77
CA SER A 15 22.61 28.82 -9.13
C SER A 15 22.18 27.50 -9.75
N LEU A 16 22.42 26.37 -9.06
CA LEU A 16 21.76 25.11 -9.38
C LEU A 16 20.28 25.22 -8.97
N ALA A 17 19.42 25.42 -9.95
CA ALA A 17 18.00 25.15 -9.81
C ALA A 17 17.81 23.63 -9.72
N THR A 18 17.74 23.08 -8.51
CA THR A 18 17.28 21.70 -8.28
C THR A 18 15.78 21.64 -8.52
N THR A 19 15.38 21.40 -9.77
CA THR A 19 14.03 20.97 -10.09
C THR A 19 13.84 19.55 -9.56
N THR A 20 13.34 19.42 -8.33
CA THR A 20 12.80 18.15 -7.84
C THR A 20 11.60 17.77 -8.70
N THR A 21 11.86 16.93 -9.69
CA THR A 21 10.83 16.33 -10.53
C THR A 21 10.07 15.35 -9.64
N THR A 22 8.88 15.76 -9.17
CA THR A 22 7.88 14.84 -8.63
C THR A 22 7.44 13.96 -9.78
N GLN A 23 8.18 12.87 -10.05
CA GLN A 23 7.84 11.92 -11.10
C GLN A 23 6.43 11.40 -10.82
N ALA A 24 5.49 11.74 -11.69
CA ALA A 24 4.21 11.05 -11.77
C ALA A 24 4.54 9.61 -12.14
N ILE A 25 4.42 8.70 -11.17
CA ILE A 25 4.63 7.27 -11.39
C ILE A 25 3.47 6.82 -12.30
N PRO A 26 3.74 6.41 -13.56
CA PRO A 26 2.69 5.89 -14.42
C PRO A 26 2.13 4.61 -13.79
N THR A 27 0.84 4.61 -13.45
CA THR A 27 0.19 3.44 -12.86
C THR A 27 0.06 2.35 -13.95
N PRO A 28 0.66 1.16 -13.76
CA PRO A 28 0.48 0.07 -14.70
C PRO A 28 -0.98 -0.40 -14.68
N GLU A 29 -1.50 -0.77 -15.84
CA GLU A 29 -2.77 -1.49 -15.92
C GLU A 29 -2.66 -2.78 -15.08
N ILE A 30 -3.47 -2.88 -14.02
CA ILE A 30 -3.33 -3.96 -13.05
C ILE A 30 -3.94 -5.24 -13.62
N LYS A 31 -3.08 -6.09 -14.19
CA LYS A 31 -3.48 -7.40 -14.68
C LYS A 31 -3.62 -8.36 -13.51
N HIS A 32 -4.85 -8.76 -13.25
CA HIS A 32 -5.17 -9.80 -12.27
C HIS A 32 -5.94 -10.91 -12.97
N ARG A 33 -5.92 -12.10 -12.37
CA ARG A 33 -6.76 -13.23 -12.80
C ARG A 33 -7.41 -13.82 -11.56
N CYS A 34 -8.69 -14.13 -11.69
CA CYS A 34 -9.44 -14.84 -10.67
C CYS A 34 -9.61 -16.29 -11.10
N LEU A 35 -9.41 -17.18 -10.15
CA LEU A 35 -9.76 -18.58 -10.28
C LEU A 35 -11.17 -18.72 -9.69
N TYR A 36 -11.99 -19.63 -10.23
CA TYR A 36 -13.31 -19.94 -9.68
C TYR A 36 -13.46 -21.44 -9.39
N ARG A 37 -14.05 -21.78 -8.24
CA ARG A 37 -14.26 -23.16 -7.80
C ARG A 37 -15.27 -23.89 -8.67
N GLN A 38 -16.19 -23.16 -9.30
CA GLN A 38 -17.20 -23.73 -10.19
C GLN A 38 -16.61 -24.19 -11.54
N ASP A 39 -15.45 -23.69 -11.95
CA ASP A 39 -14.77 -24.14 -13.17
C ASP A 39 -14.19 -25.55 -12.95
N PRO A 40 -14.69 -26.59 -13.65
CA PRO A 40 -14.27 -27.98 -13.40
C PRO A 40 -12.79 -28.24 -13.64
N VAL A 41 -12.21 -27.58 -14.66
CA VAL A 41 -10.79 -27.74 -15.04
C VAL A 41 -9.90 -27.08 -13.99
N MET A 42 -10.28 -25.87 -13.58
CA MET A 42 -9.56 -25.14 -12.54
C MET A 42 -9.70 -25.80 -11.17
N ARG A 43 -10.88 -26.33 -10.83
CA ARG A 43 -11.13 -26.95 -9.53
C ARG A 43 -10.15 -28.10 -9.24
N GLY A 44 -9.99 -29.01 -10.21
CA GLY A 44 -9.03 -30.13 -10.06
C GLY A 44 -7.60 -29.62 -9.92
N SER A 45 -7.22 -28.66 -10.75
CA SER A 45 -5.85 -28.13 -10.80
C SER A 45 -5.47 -27.30 -9.58
N VAL A 46 -6.38 -26.46 -9.10
CA VAL A 46 -6.21 -25.65 -7.90
C VAL A 46 -6.18 -26.54 -6.65
N ASN A 47 -7.06 -27.53 -6.55
CA ASN A 47 -7.03 -28.46 -5.41
C ASN A 47 -5.68 -29.20 -5.36
N ASN A 48 -5.25 -29.79 -6.49
CA ASN A 48 -3.97 -30.50 -6.55
C ASN A 48 -2.78 -29.58 -6.23
N LEU A 49 -2.80 -28.34 -6.72
CA LEU A 49 -1.80 -27.31 -6.41
C LEU A 49 -1.74 -27.04 -4.90
N LEU A 50 -2.88 -26.71 -4.27
CA LEU A 50 -2.95 -26.31 -2.86
C LEU A 50 -2.64 -27.48 -1.92
N ASP A 51 -3.09 -28.69 -2.25
CA ASP A 51 -2.75 -29.93 -1.53
C ASP A 51 -1.25 -30.21 -1.59
N THR A 52 -0.67 -30.13 -2.80
CA THR A 52 0.77 -30.35 -3.00
C THR A 52 1.60 -29.29 -2.29
N ALA A 53 1.18 -28.01 -2.36
CA ALA A 53 1.86 -26.92 -1.69
C ALA A 53 1.87 -27.09 -0.17
N SER A 54 0.73 -27.47 0.40
CA SER A 54 0.60 -27.74 1.83
C SER A 54 1.46 -28.93 2.26
N TRP A 55 1.43 -30.02 1.48
CA TRP A 55 2.32 -31.17 1.70
C TRP A 55 3.80 -30.78 1.68
N CYS A 56 4.20 -29.91 0.74
CA CYS A 56 5.58 -29.42 0.64
C CYS A 56 6.00 -28.61 1.87
N VAL A 57 5.10 -27.80 2.43
CA VAL A 57 5.32 -27.09 3.70
C VAL A 57 5.44 -28.08 4.86
N ASP A 58 4.50 -29.01 5.00
CA ASP A 58 4.48 -30.00 6.08
C ASP A 58 5.74 -30.91 6.04
N ASN A 59 6.33 -31.12 4.86
CA ASN A 59 7.57 -31.88 4.66
C ASN A 59 8.83 -30.98 4.65
N LYS A 60 8.73 -29.73 5.12
CA LYS A 60 9.85 -28.79 5.30
C LYS A 60 10.67 -28.58 4.03
N ALA A 61 10.01 -28.53 2.87
CA ALA A 61 10.69 -28.24 1.61
C ALA A 61 11.33 -26.85 1.67
N LYS A 62 12.63 -26.75 1.35
CA LYS A 62 13.36 -25.47 1.34
C LYS A 62 12.75 -24.40 0.42
N ARG A 63 12.10 -24.81 -0.67
CA ARG A 63 11.40 -23.94 -1.62
C ARG A 63 10.11 -24.61 -2.06
N VAL A 64 8.97 -24.03 -1.67
CA VAL A 64 7.67 -24.67 -1.87
C VAL A 64 7.34 -24.77 -3.35
N LEU A 65 7.60 -23.71 -4.14
CA LEU A 65 7.35 -23.74 -5.59
C LEU A 65 8.16 -24.79 -6.35
N ASN A 66 9.39 -25.05 -5.93
CA ASN A 66 10.22 -26.10 -6.54
C ASN A 66 9.69 -27.49 -6.19
N CYS A 67 9.19 -27.68 -4.97
CA CYS A 67 8.57 -28.92 -4.54
C CYS A 67 7.24 -29.17 -5.29
N ILE A 68 6.40 -28.14 -5.44
CA ILE A 68 5.17 -28.21 -6.25
C ILE A 68 5.49 -28.67 -7.67
N HIS A 69 6.44 -28.01 -8.34
CA HIS A 69 6.78 -28.36 -9.72
C HIS A 69 7.25 -29.80 -9.91
N LYS A 70 7.88 -30.40 -8.88
CA LYS A 70 8.35 -31.79 -8.91
C LYS A 70 7.26 -32.82 -8.58
N ARG A 71 6.28 -32.45 -7.75
CA ARG A 71 5.31 -33.41 -7.18
C ARG A 71 3.91 -33.29 -7.75
N MET A 72 3.53 -32.10 -8.22
CA MET A 72 2.24 -31.87 -8.83
C MET A 72 2.11 -32.75 -10.07
N ASP A 73 0.96 -33.40 -10.23
CA ASP A 73 0.71 -34.22 -11.41
C ASP A 73 0.69 -33.32 -12.66
N LYS A 74 1.43 -33.74 -13.68
CA LYS A 74 1.66 -33.01 -14.93
C LYS A 74 0.36 -32.66 -15.64
N ALA A 75 -0.70 -33.44 -15.48
CA ALA A 75 -2.01 -33.15 -16.08
C ALA A 75 -2.65 -31.88 -15.49
N TYR A 76 -2.38 -31.57 -14.23
CA TYR A 76 -2.96 -30.42 -13.52
C TYR A 76 -2.11 -29.16 -13.59
N LEU A 77 -0.87 -29.26 -14.08
CA LEU A 77 0.08 -28.15 -14.09
C LEU A 77 -0.26 -27.04 -15.11
N PRO A 78 -0.66 -27.34 -16.36
CA PRO A 78 -0.92 -26.30 -17.37
C PRO A 78 -1.96 -25.24 -16.95
N PRO A 79 -3.11 -25.60 -16.36
CA PRO A 79 -4.12 -24.61 -15.95
C PRO A 79 -3.64 -23.59 -14.89
N VAL A 80 -2.65 -23.96 -14.07
CA VAL A 80 -2.11 -23.10 -13.00
C VAL A 80 -0.69 -22.58 -13.27
N ALA A 81 -0.11 -22.87 -14.45
CA ALA A 81 1.26 -22.49 -14.79
C ALA A 81 1.48 -20.97 -14.68
N ASP A 82 0.54 -20.16 -15.19
CA ASP A 82 0.60 -18.70 -15.11
C ASP A 82 0.66 -18.17 -13.66
N LEU A 83 -0.06 -18.82 -12.74
CA LEU A 83 -0.05 -18.47 -11.32
C LEU A 83 1.31 -18.78 -10.71
N LEU A 84 1.82 -19.99 -10.95
CA LEU A 84 3.12 -20.43 -10.43
C LEU A 84 4.26 -19.55 -10.94
N ASP A 85 4.25 -19.20 -12.23
CA ASP A 85 5.27 -18.33 -12.82
C ASP A 85 5.16 -16.90 -12.30
N SER A 86 3.95 -16.38 -12.09
CA SER A 86 3.75 -15.06 -11.48
C SER A 86 4.23 -15.04 -10.04
N LEU A 87 3.91 -16.05 -9.24
CA LEU A 87 4.36 -16.15 -7.86
C LEU A 87 5.89 -16.31 -7.78
N ARG A 88 6.51 -17.09 -8.68
CA ARG A 88 7.97 -17.21 -8.77
C ARG A 88 8.64 -15.87 -9.04
N ARG A 89 8.09 -15.07 -9.98
CA ARG A 89 8.60 -13.71 -10.24
C ARG A 89 8.52 -12.82 -8.99
N TRP A 90 7.42 -12.91 -8.25
CA TRP A 90 7.24 -12.15 -7.01
C TRP A 90 8.24 -12.59 -5.92
N GLN A 91 8.40 -13.89 -5.68
CA GLN A 91 9.38 -14.41 -4.73
C GLN A 91 10.81 -13.96 -5.09
N ASN A 92 11.19 -14.05 -6.37
CA ASN A 92 12.49 -13.60 -6.85
C ASN A 92 12.72 -12.10 -6.60
N TYR A 93 11.71 -11.26 -6.85
CA TYR A 93 11.79 -9.81 -6.60
C TYR A 93 12.07 -9.49 -5.13
N TYR A 94 11.41 -10.19 -4.21
CA TYR A 94 11.61 -10.00 -2.78
C TYR A 94 12.80 -10.83 -2.25
N ASN A 95 13.95 -10.78 -2.94
CA ASN A 95 15.20 -11.46 -2.55
C ASN A 95 15.11 -12.99 -2.49
N ASN A 96 14.36 -13.62 -3.40
CA ASN A 96 14.10 -15.06 -3.40
C ASN A 96 13.41 -15.57 -2.13
N LEU A 97 12.65 -14.71 -1.45
CA LEU A 97 11.90 -15.04 -0.24
C LEU A 97 10.72 -15.96 -0.60
N ASP A 98 10.64 -17.14 0.02
CA ASP A 98 9.51 -18.05 -0.17
C ASP A 98 8.22 -17.46 0.45
N LEU A 99 7.05 -17.82 -0.07
CA LEU A 99 5.77 -17.31 0.42
C LEU A 99 5.53 -17.78 1.86
N HIS A 100 5.89 -19.03 2.16
CA HIS A 100 5.83 -19.58 3.50
C HIS A 100 6.76 -18.81 4.45
N GLU A 101 8.00 -18.56 4.04
CA GLU A 101 8.97 -17.79 4.82
C GLU A 101 8.49 -16.36 5.09
N ALA A 102 7.99 -15.68 4.05
CA ALA A 102 7.38 -14.35 4.18
C ALA A 102 6.21 -14.35 5.16
N TYR A 103 5.37 -15.38 5.10
CA TYR A 103 4.21 -15.50 5.97
C TYR A 103 4.62 -15.66 7.42
N GLN A 104 5.55 -16.57 7.74
CA GLN A 104 6.06 -16.71 9.12
C GLN A 104 6.64 -15.40 9.64
N ARG A 105 7.40 -14.68 8.80
CA ARG A 105 8.12 -13.48 9.21
C ARG A 105 7.21 -12.26 9.40
N TYR A 106 6.24 -12.04 8.52
CA TYR A 106 5.49 -10.79 8.44
C TYR A 106 4.02 -10.92 8.85
N ALA A 107 3.43 -12.12 8.73
CA ALA A 107 2.07 -12.35 9.24
C ALA A 107 2.05 -12.63 10.75
N LYS A 108 3.17 -13.00 11.38
CA LYS A 108 3.28 -13.27 12.83
C LYS A 108 2.09 -14.07 13.41
N PRO A 109 1.78 -15.26 12.87
CA PRO A 109 0.70 -16.09 13.38
C PRO A 109 0.87 -16.34 14.89
N ARG A 110 -0.19 -16.08 15.68
CA ARG A 110 -0.16 -16.19 17.16
C ARG A 110 0.08 -17.62 17.68
N LEU A 111 -0.10 -18.64 16.83
CA LEU A 111 -0.13 -20.05 17.21
C LEU A 111 1.07 -20.86 16.67
N GLY A 112 2.19 -20.19 16.35
CA GLY A 112 3.39 -20.84 15.80
C GLY A 112 3.38 -20.92 14.27
N GLU A 113 4.21 -21.80 13.69
CA GLU A 113 4.31 -21.96 12.24
C GLU A 113 2.96 -22.34 11.64
N TYR A 114 2.47 -21.48 10.73
CA TYR A 114 1.16 -21.69 10.09
C TYR A 114 1.32 -21.73 8.57
N ASP A 115 0.71 -22.73 7.92
CA ASP A 115 0.83 -22.91 6.49
C ASP A 115 -0.04 -21.88 5.72
N PRO A 116 0.55 -20.95 4.95
CA PRO A 116 -0.23 -19.98 4.17
C PRO A 116 -1.06 -20.64 3.06
N TRP A 117 -0.67 -21.82 2.57
CA TRP A 117 -1.41 -22.50 1.51
C TRP A 117 -2.73 -23.07 2.02
N LYS A 118 -2.79 -23.47 3.30
CA LYS A 118 -4.04 -23.80 3.99
C LYS A 118 -4.97 -22.58 4.08
N VAL A 119 -4.46 -21.38 4.39
CA VAL A 119 -5.28 -20.14 4.36
C VAL A 119 -5.88 -19.87 2.98
N VAL A 120 -5.06 -20.00 1.93
CA VAL A 120 -5.50 -19.79 0.54
C VAL A 120 -6.57 -20.83 0.17
N ARG A 121 -6.39 -22.10 0.57
CA ARG A 121 -7.36 -23.17 0.37
C ARG A 121 -8.67 -22.92 1.12
N ASP A 122 -8.62 -22.60 2.40
CA ASP A 122 -9.81 -22.35 3.21
C ASP A 122 -10.61 -21.20 2.62
N THR A 123 -9.93 -20.15 2.15
CA THR A 123 -10.58 -19.04 1.45
C THR A 123 -11.19 -19.48 0.12
N TRP A 124 -10.46 -20.25 -0.68
CA TRP A 124 -10.96 -20.79 -1.95
C TRP A 124 -12.23 -21.62 -1.78
N GLU A 125 -12.24 -22.49 -0.77
CA GLU A 125 -13.34 -23.39 -0.49
C GLU A 125 -14.55 -22.64 0.06
N SER A 126 -14.34 -21.70 0.99
CA SER A 126 -15.40 -20.92 1.62
C SER A 126 -15.99 -19.82 0.74
N CYS A 127 -15.15 -19.09 0.00
CA CYS A 127 -15.58 -17.98 -0.85
C CYS A 127 -15.89 -18.40 -2.29
N GLY A 128 -15.46 -19.58 -2.73
CA GLY A 128 -15.65 -20.09 -4.08
C GLY A 128 -14.74 -19.47 -5.15
N SER A 129 -13.90 -18.48 -4.78
CA SER A 129 -12.93 -17.86 -5.67
C SER A 129 -11.78 -17.21 -4.89
N PHE A 130 -10.65 -17.01 -5.58
CA PHE A 130 -9.63 -16.05 -5.20
C PHE A 130 -8.99 -15.50 -6.47
N CYS A 131 -8.35 -14.34 -6.34
CA CYS A 131 -7.63 -13.68 -7.41
C CYS A 131 -6.15 -13.55 -7.06
N TYR A 132 -5.34 -13.37 -8.10
CA TYR A 132 -3.90 -13.15 -7.97
C TYR A 132 -3.41 -12.16 -9.03
N TYR A 133 -2.25 -11.58 -8.78
CA TYR A 133 -1.58 -10.70 -9.74
C TYR A 133 -0.98 -11.50 -10.88
N ASN A 134 -1.46 -11.24 -12.10
CA ASN A 134 -1.03 -11.95 -13.29
C ASN A 134 -0.16 -11.06 -14.17
N LYS A 135 1.03 -11.52 -14.59
CA LYS A 135 1.94 -10.80 -15.51
C LYS A 135 2.27 -9.36 -15.10
N SER A 136 2.15 -9.07 -13.82
CA SER A 136 2.31 -7.74 -13.25
C SER A 136 3.64 -7.73 -12.48
N HIS A 137 4.38 -6.61 -12.45
CA HIS A 137 5.69 -6.53 -11.79
C HIS A 137 5.64 -5.92 -10.37
N PRO A 138 6.14 -6.63 -9.32
CA PRO A 138 6.12 -6.18 -7.90
C PRO A 138 6.57 -4.75 -7.63
N ARG A 139 7.62 -4.31 -8.34
CA ARG A 139 8.20 -2.96 -8.23
C ARG A 139 7.17 -1.84 -8.32
N ASP A 140 6.12 -2.05 -9.10
CA ASP A 140 5.15 -1.00 -9.39
C ASP A 140 4.22 -0.71 -8.20
N TRP A 141 4.31 -1.49 -7.11
CA TRP A 141 3.39 -1.40 -5.97
C TRP A 141 4.08 -1.42 -4.61
N ASP A 142 5.40 -1.42 -4.60
CA ASP A 142 6.21 -1.59 -3.39
C ASP A 142 6.53 -0.23 -2.71
N HIS A 143 5.45 0.48 -2.35
CA HIS A 143 5.51 1.71 -1.55
C HIS A 143 5.13 1.49 -0.08
N LEU A 144 4.90 0.26 0.35
CA LEU A 144 4.67 -0.06 1.76
C LEU A 144 5.91 -0.72 2.38
N THR A 145 6.09 -0.52 3.67
CA THR A 145 7.16 -1.13 4.46
C THR A 145 6.57 -1.98 5.59
N PRO A 146 7.13 -3.18 5.85
CA PRO A 146 8.29 -3.78 5.18
C PRO A 146 7.96 -4.26 3.75
N ARG A 147 8.85 -3.94 2.80
CA ARG A 147 8.63 -4.20 1.36
C ARG A 147 8.27 -5.65 1.04
N ALA A 148 9.00 -6.58 1.67
CA ALA A 148 8.80 -8.01 1.50
C ALA A 148 7.42 -8.51 1.95
N ALA A 149 6.69 -7.76 2.80
CA ALA A 149 5.31 -8.10 3.14
C ALA A 149 4.35 -7.88 1.95
N GLY A 150 4.77 -7.16 0.91
CA GLY A 150 4.05 -7.07 -0.36
C GLY A 150 3.74 -8.44 -0.95
N LEU A 151 4.61 -9.44 -0.78
CA LEU A 151 4.37 -10.82 -1.22
C LEU A 151 3.09 -11.44 -0.61
N LEU A 152 2.72 -11.05 0.60
CA LEU A 152 1.53 -11.57 1.27
C LEU A 152 0.24 -11.03 0.66
N ASN A 153 0.32 -9.93 -0.09
CA ASN A 153 -0.81 -9.39 -0.84
C ASN A 153 -1.02 -10.09 -2.19
N PHE A 154 -0.16 -11.04 -2.57
CA PHE A 154 -0.22 -11.68 -3.89
C PHE A 154 -1.58 -12.31 -4.21
N PHE A 155 -2.16 -12.99 -3.22
CA PHE A 155 -3.50 -13.56 -3.28
C PHE A 155 -4.50 -12.63 -2.60
N PHE A 156 -5.65 -12.44 -3.23
CA PHE A 156 -6.70 -11.57 -2.69
C PHE A 156 -8.09 -12.05 -3.09
N ARG A 157 -9.11 -11.64 -2.32
CA ARG A 157 -10.49 -12.14 -2.49
C ARG A 157 -11.20 -11.55 -3.70
N ASP A 158 -11.02 -10.26 -3.96
CA ASP A 158 -11.80 -9.53 -4.95
C ASP A 158 -10.92 -8.71 -5.91
N ALA A 159 -11.40 -8.60 -7.14
CA ALA A 159 -10.77 -7.78 -8.18
C ALA A 159 -10.98 -6.27 -8.00
N PHE A 160 -11.64 -5.84 -6.90
CA PHE A 160 -11.93 -4.43 -6.68
C PHE A 160 -10.66 -3.67 -6.28
N LEU A 161 -10.83 -2.36 -6.10
CA LEU A 161 -9.70 -1.42 -6.06
C LEU A 161 -9.00 -1.40 -4.69
N PHE A 162 -9.77 -1.66 -3.64
CA PHE A 162 -9.28 -2.06 -2.34
C PHE A 162 -9.44 -3.56 -2.22
N ARG A 163 -8.31 -4.26 -2.39
CA ARG A 163 -8.27 -5.71 -2.38
C ARG A 163 -8.20 -6.19 -0.94
N TRP A 164 -8.91 -7.27 -0.65
CA TRP A 164 -8.71 -8.02 0.58
C TRP A 164 -7.62 -9.09 0.42
N PRO A 165 -6.40 -8.85 0.94
CA PRO A 165 -5.33 -9.83 0.87
C PRO A 165 -5.72 -11.06 1.71
N LEU A 166 -5.43 -12.24 1.18
CA LEU A 166 -5.73 -13.49 1.89
C LEU A 166 -4.73 -13.73 3.02
N LEU A 167 -3.46 -13.41 2.76
CA LEU A 167 -2.38 -13.54 3.73
C LEU A 167 -2.15 -12.18 4.37
N ARG A 168 -2.97 -11.82 5.35
CA ARG A 168 -2.89 -10.49 5.96
C ARG A 168 -1.54 -10.27 6.64
N VAL A 169 -0.98 -9.08 6.42
CA VAL A 169 0.17 -8.58 7.18
C VAL A 169 -0.34 -8.18 8.56
N MET A 170 0.23 -8.73 9.63
CA MET A 170 -0.13 -8.32 11.01
C MET A 170 0.72 -7.16 11.53
N ALA A 171 1.81 -6.84 10.85
CA ALA A 171 2.56 -5.62 11.11
C ALA A 171 1.85 -4.40 10.50
N VAL A 172 1.89 -3.26 11.20
CA VAL A 172 1.39 -1.99 10.67
C VAL A 172 2.20 -1.62 9.43
N SER A 173 1.53 -1.59 8.28
CA SER A 173 2.15 -1.16 7.03
C SER A 173 2.41 0.34 7.06
N LYS A 174 3.66 0.75 6.81
CA LYS A 174 4.02 2.17 6.70
C LYS A 174 4.30 2.54 5.26
N PHE A 175 3.76 3.64 4.78
CA PHE A 175 4.08 4.13 3.44
C PHE A 175 5.53 4.64 3.37
N ASN A 176 6.19 4.35 2.26
CA ASN A 176 7.56 4.71 1.94
C ASN A 176 7.59 6.04 1.17
N GLY A 177 7.38 7.13 1.91
CA GLY A 177 7.38 8.49 1.39
C GLY A 177 6.74 9.45 2.39
N ASP A 178 7.06 10.73 2.26
CA ASP A 178 6.55 11.77 3.16
C ASP A 178 5.21 12.33 2.68
N VAL A 179 5.01 12.37 1.35
CA VAL A 179 3.82 12.93 0.70
C VAL A 179 3.43 12.07 -0.49
N VAL A 180 2.13 11.83 -0.66
CA VAL A 180 1.59 11.19 -1.86
C VAL A 180 0.32 11.89 -2.33
N CYS A 181 0.21 12.15 -3.63
CA CYS A 181 -0.88 12.94 -4.20
C CYS A 181 -1.77 12.12 -5.13
N SER A 182 -3.04 12.49 -5.19
CA SER A 182 -4.02 11.97 -6.14
C SER A 182 -3.55 12.17 -7.58
N ALA A 183 -3.99 11.30 -8.48
CA ALA A 183 -3.63 11.38 -9.88
C ALA A 183 -4.10 12.69 -10.55
N THR A 184 -3.36 13.12 -11.56
CA THR A 184 -3.69 14.30 -12.38
C THR A 184 -4.59 13.96 -13.56
N ASP A 185 -4.41 12.80 -14.16
CA ASP A 185 -5.23 12.41 -15.29
C ASP A 185 -6.61 11.95 -14.83
N ALA A 186 -7.62 12.25 -15.64
CA ALA A 186 -9.02 11.99 -15.30
C ALA A 186 -9.31 10.50 -15.10
N LYS A 187 -8.65 9.62 -15.85
CA LYS A 187 -8.90 8.17 -15.79
C LYS A 187 -8.46 7.59 -14.45
N HIS A 188 -7.23 7.85 -14.02
CA HIS A 188 -6.72 7.38 -12.73
C HIS A 188 -7.38 8.09 -11.56
N ARG A 189 -7.71 9.39 -11.70
CA ARG A 189 -8.47 10.09 -10.67
C ARG A 189 -9.85 9.45 -10.47
N ASN A 190 -10.58 9.16 -11.56
CA ASN A 190 -11.86 8.45 -11.50
C ASN A 190 -11.72 7.02 -10.93
N TYR A 191 -10.59 6.35 -11.18
CA TYR A 191 -10.27 5.08 -10.55
C TYR A 191 -10.15 5.22 -9.03
N GLN A 192 -9.32 6.17 -8.55
CA GLN A 192 -9.15 6.48 -7.14
C GLN A 192 -10.51 6.84 -6.50
N MET A 193 -11.34 7.62 -7.19
CA MET A 193 -12.69 7.98 -6.74
C MET A 193 -13.57 6.80 -6.44
N ARG A 194 -13.67 5.87 -7.40
CA ARG A 194 -14.52 4.69 -7.25
C ARG A 194 -14.03 3.82 -6.11
N ALA A 195 -12.71 3.72 -5.93
CA ALA A 195 -12.11 2.99 -4.83
C ALA A 195 -12.54 3.59 -3.49
N ILE A 196 -12.31 4.89 -3.32
CA ILE A 196 -12.65 5.64 -2.11
C ILE A 196 -14.14 5.59 -1.82
N ALA A 197 -15.00 5.76 -2.83
CA ALA A 197 -16.45 5.72 -2.66
C ALA A 197 -16.93 4.34 -2.23
N THR A 198 -16.43 3.27 -2.86
CA THR A 198 -16.76 1.88 -2.50
C THR A 198 -16.31 1.58 -1.08
N TYR A 199 -15.08 1.99 -0.75
CA TYR A 199 -14.49 1.85 0.56
C TYR A 199 -15.33 2.54 1.63
N VAL A 200 -15.59 3.84 1.51
CA VAL A 200 -16.40 4.59 2.49
C VAL A 200 -17.78 3.96 2.68
N SER A 201 -18.42 3.54 1.59
CA SER A 201 -19.77 2.97 1.63
C SER A 201 -19.82 1.62 2.33
N SER A 202 -18.74 0.83 2.29
CA SER A 202 -18.67 -0.51 2.89
C SER A 202 -18.68 -0.52 4.43
N LEU A 203 -18.57 0.65 5.04
CA LEU A 203 -17.79 0.77 6.26
C LEU A 203 -18.65 1.33 7.42
N GLN A 204 -19.97 1.46 7.17
CA GLN A 204 -21.06 1.73 8.13
C GLN A 204 -20.65 2.62 9.31
N TRP A 205 -19.97 3.73 9.04
CA TRP A 205 -19.30 4.52 10.08
C TRP A 205 -20.30 5.16 11.02
N ASN A 206 -20.06 5.01 12.32
CA ASN A 206 -20.47 5.96 13.35
C ASN A 206 -19.21 6.74 13.78
N ASP A 207 -19.37 7.98 14.22
CA ASP A 207 -18.23 8.81 14.61
C ASP A 207 -17.49 8.21 15.82
N ASP A 208 -18.22 7.58 16.75
CA ASP A 208 -17.68 7.05 18.01
C ASP A 208 -16.73 5.85 17.84
N GLU A 209 -16.97 4.97 16.84
CA GLU A 209 -16.08 3.82 16.58
C GLU A 209 -15.15 4.03 15.39
N SER A 210 -15.22 5.21 14.76
CA SER A 210 -14.51 5.53 13.53
C SER A 210 -13.03 5.16 13.63
N ASP A 211 -12.35 5.58 14.69
CA ASP A 211 -10.91 5.37 14.87
C ASP A 211 -10.51 3.93 15.17
N THR A 212 -11.32 3.20 15.94
CA THR A 212 -11.13 1.76 16.14
C THR A 212 -11.21 1.03 14.80
N ARG A 213 -12.17 1.40 13.95
CA ARG A 213 -12.29 0.86 12.59
C ARG A 213 -11.12 1.32 11.73
N GLY A 214 -10.76 2.61 11.78
CA GLY A 214 -9.62 3.24 11.12
C GLY A 214 -8.31 2.46 11.28
N HIS A 215 -8.01 2.02 12.50
CA HIS A 215 -6.85 1.17 12.78
C HIS A 215 -6.93 -0.21 12.12
N GLY A 216 -8.11 -0.83 12.10
CA GLY A 216 -8.33 -2.10 11.42
C GLY A 216 -8.09 -2.01 9.91
N LEU A 217 -8.30 -0.84 9.30
CA LEU A 217 -8.22 -0.65 7.85
C LEU A 217 -6.79 -0.70 7.32
N ARG A 218 -5.83 -0.23 8.11
CA ARG A 218 -4.38 -0.31 7.81
C ARG A 218 -3.90 -1.73 7.52
N ASN A 219 -4.53 -2.71 8.15
CA ASN A 219 -4.16 -4.12 8.07
C ASN A 219 -5.20 -4.96 7.29
N GLY A 220 -6.38 -4.39 7.04
CA GLY A 220 -7.49 -5.09 6.40
C GLY A 220 -7.45 -5.05 4.88
N PHE A 221 -6.94 -3.96 4.30
CA PHE A 221 -7.00 -3.71 2.85
C PHE A 221 -5.63 -3.44 2.25
N TYR A 222 -5.51 -3.73 0.96
CA TYR A 222 -4.35 -3.37 0.15
C TYR A 222 -4.80 -2.73 -1.17
N SER A 223 -4.03 -1.77 -1.65
CA SER A 223 -4.17 -1.27 -3.02
C SER A 223 -2.81 -1.27 -3.70
N THR A 224 -2.81 -1.23 -5.03
CA THR A 224 -1.59 -1.05 -5.84
C THR A 224 -1.41 0.38 -6.31
N ASP A 225 -2.41 1.23 -6.11
CA ASP A 225 -2.29 2.65 -6.39
C ASP A 225 -1.58 3.35 -5.21
N PRO A 226 -0.49 4.12 -5.45
CA PRO A 226 0.27 4.75 -4.37
C PRO A 226 -0.56 5.70 -3.52
N PHE A 227 -1.50 6.45 -4.11
CA PHE A 227 -2.36 7.36 -3.36
C PHE A 227 -3.34 6.59 -2.47
N LEU A 228 -3.94 5.50 -2.97
CA LEU A 228 -4.79 4.63 -2.15
C LEU A 228 -4.00 3.90 -1.06
N GLN A 229 -2.75 3.50 -1.32
CA GLN A 229 -1.86 2.98 -0.28
C GLN A 229 -1.57 4.04 0.78
N GLY A 230 -1.31 5.29 0.36
CA GLY A 230 -1.17 6.43 1.26
C GLY A 230 -2.43 6.71 2.08
N LEU A 231 -3.61 6.56 1.48
CA LEU A 231 -4.88 6.71 2.20
C LEU A 231 -4.99 5.70 3.34
N LEU A 232 -4.73 4.43 3.06
CA LEU A 232 -4.80 3.36 4.06
C LEU A 232 -3.73 3.53 5.15
N ALA A 233 -2.48 3.77 4.74
CA ALA A 233 -1.37 3.91 5.67
C ALA A 233 -1.42 5.23 6.44
N GLY A 234 -2.08 6.26 5.90
CA GLY A 234 -1.93 7.63 6.34
C GLY A 234 -2.70 8.02 7.59
N TRP A 235 -3.72 7.26 8.01
CA TRP A 235 -4.48 7.57 9.23
C TRP A 235 -3.66 7.31 10.51
N ARG A 236 -3.34 8.33 11.29
CA ARG A 236 -2.37 8.36 12.41
C ARG A 236 -0.98 7.87 12.01
N SER A 237 -0.45 8.33 10.87
CA SER A 237 0.88 7.89 10.39
C SER A 237 2.02 8.84 10.71
N GLY A 238 1.70 10.11 10.96
CA GLY A 238 2.69 11.15 11.18
C GLY A 238 2.52 11.82 12.55
N HIS A 239 3.63 12.34 13.04
CA HIS A 239 3.69 13.20 14.22
C HIS A 239 3.29 14.63 13.84
N PHE A 240 2.04 14.80 13.39
CA PHE A 240 1.48 16.13 13.16
C PHE A 240 0.86 16.63 14.48
N TYR A 241 0.95 17.93 14.75
CA TYR A 241 0.28 18.54 15.88
C TYR A 241 -1.03 19.16 15.41
N ARG A 242 -2.11 19.01 16.18
CA ARG A 242 -3.38 19.69 15.90
C ARG A 242 -3.53 20.89 16.85
N PRO A 243 -3.57 22.13 16.34
CA PRO A 243 -3.93 23.28 17.16
C PRO A 243 -5.32 23.09 17.76
N HIS A 244 -5.52 23.50 19.01
CA HIS A 244 -6.72 23.18 19.81
C HIS A 244 -8.06 23.56 19.13
N ASP A 245 -8.07 24.58 18.26
CA ASP A 245 -9.33 25.19 17.80
C ASP A 245 -9.59 25.11 16.28
N CYS A 246 -8.67 24.59 15.47
CA CYS A 246 -8.84 24.55 14.01
C CYS A 246 -8.46 23.20 13.39
N GLY A 247 -9.38 22.65 12.58
CA GLY A 247 -9.15 21.44 11.77
C GLY A 247 -8.29 21.69 10.53
N ALA A 248 -7.64 22.85 10.42
CA ALA A 248 -6.69 23.16 9.37
C ALA A 248 -5.57 24.06 9.92
N GLU A 249 -4.37 23.88 9.38
CA GLU A 249 -3.19 24.69 9.69
C GLU A 249 -2.57 25.21 8.40
N GLU A 250 -2.05 26.43 8.44
CA GLU A 250 -1.22 26.99 7.37
C GLU A 250 0.23 26.56 7.59
N ASP A 251 0.77 25.73 6.69
CA ASP A 251 2.20 25.45 6.61
C ASP A 251 2.81 26.34 5.52
N GLY A 252 3.33 27.48 5.94
CA GLY A 252 3.72 28.58 5.05
C GLY A 252 2.50 29.18 4.36
N ASN A 253 2.30 28.87 3.06
CA ASN A 253 1.16 29.35 2.27
C ASN A 253 0.22 28.22 1.83
N ALA A 254 0.44 26.99 2.31
CA ALA A 254 -0.35 25.82 1.94
C ALA A 254 -1.31 25.45 3.07
N MET A 255 -2.55 25.11 2.69
CA MET A 255 -3.57 24.64 3.64
C MET A 255 -3.43 23.14 3.88
N VAL A 256 -3.26 22.76 5.14
CA VAL A 256 -3.22 21.36 5.60
C VAL A 256 -4.45 21.09 6.44
N TYR A 257 -5.30 20.17 6.00
CA TYR A 257 -6.45 19.69 6.77
C TYR A 257 -6.04 18.61 7.77
N LEU A 258 -6.46 18.78 9.03
CA LEU A 258 -6.16 17.94 10.18
C LEU A 258 -7.47 17.38 10.78
N PRO A 259 -8.01 16.27 10.24
CA PRO A 259 -9.26 15.68 10.68
C PRO A 259 -9.17 15.14 12.11
N GLU A 260 -10.26 15.28 12.86
CA GLU A 260 -10.32 14.86 14.27
C GLU A 260 -10.31 13.34 14.43
N ASN A 261 -10.98 12.66 13.51
CA ASN A 261 -11.17 11.22 13.50
C ASN A 261 -11.06 10.68 12.06
N SER A 262 -10.96 9.36 11.94
CA SER A 262 -10.80 8.68 10.66
C SER A 262 -12.01 8.80 9.76
N TYR A 263 -13.22 9.00 10.31
CA TYR A 263 -14.41 9.25 9.51
C TYR A 263 -14.26 10.57 8.75
N LEU A 264 -13.87 11.64 9.43
CA LEU A 264 -13.63 12.95 8.83
C LEU A 264 -12.45 12.91 7.85
N TYR A 265 -11.41 12.13 8.14
CA TYR A 265 -10.28 11.93 7.23
C TYR A 265 -10.74 11.34 5.88
N VAL A 266 -11.44 10.20 5.91
CA VAL A 266 -11.87 9.54 4.67
C VAL A 266 -13.00 10.31 4.00
N SER A 267 -13.90 10.93 4.77
CA SER A 267 -15.00 11.75 4.24
C SER A 267 -14.51 13.00 3.53
N PHE A 268 -13.52 13.70 4.09
CA PHE A 268 -12.89 14.83 3.41
C PHE A 268 -12.28 14.41 2.08
N ILE A 269 -11.52 13.31 2.07
CA ILE A 269 -10.93 12.76 0.84
C ILE A 269 -12.04 12.44 -0.16
N ARG A 270 -13.10 11.74 0.24
CA ARG A 270 -14.23 11.40 -0.63
C ARG A 270 -14.90 12.64 -1.22
N LEU A 271 -15.20 13.65 -0.39
CA LEU A 271 -15.87 14.87 -0.80
C LEU A 271 -14.99 15.68 -1.75
N PHE A 272 -13.75 15.95 -1.36
CA PHE A 272 -12.79 16.66 -2.20
C PHE A 272 -12.70 16.01 -3.58
N SER A 273 -12.53 14.70 -3.60
CA SER A 273 -12.29 14.00 -4.84
C SER A 273 -13.59 13.88 -5.67
N LYS A 274 -14.80 13.90 -5.06
CA LYS A 274 -16.11 13.95 -5.74
C LYS A 274 -16.36 15.29 -6.45
N HIS A 275 -15.91 16.39 -5.86
CA HIS A 275 -16.15 17.73 -6.40
C HIS A 275 -15.18 18.15 -7.51
N HIS A 276 -14.41 17.21 -8.09
CA HIS A 276 -13.56 17.41 -9.26
C HIS A 276 -12.67 18.66 -9.20
N MET A 277 -12.19 19.01 -8.00
CA MET A 277 -11.30 20.17 -7.80
C MET A 277 -10.09 20.04 -8.74
N GLU A 278 -9.75 21.10 -9.48
CA GLU A 278 -8.58 21.09 -10.37
C GLU A 278 -7.28 20.76 -9.62
N LYS A 279 -7.24 21.11 -8.33
CA LYS A 279 -6.14 20.85 -7.40
C LYS A 279 -5.94 19.35 -7.14
N LYS A 280 -4.71 18.93 -6.84
CA LYS A 280 -4.45 17.59 -6.30
C LYS A 280 -4.75 17.57 -4.81
N LEU A 281 -5.25 16.43 -4.33
CA LEU A 281 -5.25 16.12 -2.91
C LEU A 281 -3.99 15.34 -2.57
N CYS A 282 -3.23 15.80 -1.59
CA CYS A 282 -2.01 15.17 -1.14
C CYS A 282 -2.15 14.74 0.32
N ILE A 283 -1.77 13.50 0.60
CA ILE A 283 -1.72 12.95 1.96
C ILE A 283 -0.30 13.16 2.45
N LEU A 284 -0.15 13.93 3.52
CA LEU A 284 1.09 14.07 4.27
C LEU A 284 1.16 12.91 5.26
N LEU A 285 2.15 12.05 5.05
CA LEU A 285 2.36 10.85 5.83
C LEU A 285 3.38 11.06 6.94
N ARG A 286 4.27 12.04 6.77
CA ARG A 286 5.31 12.47 7.71
C ARG A 286 5.55 13.98 7.57
N PRO A 287 6.03 14.65 8.63
CA PRO A 287 6.51 16.02 8.51
C PRO A 287 7.57 16.12 7.41
N THR A 288 7.45 17.12 6.54
CA THR A 288 8.37 17.35 5.42
C THR A 288 9.03 18.70 5.57
N THR A 289 10.34 18.78 5.35
CA THR A 289 11.08 20.04 5.29
C THR A 289 10.96 20.73 3.93
N LYS A 290 10.38 20.04 2.94
CA LYS A 290 10.14 20.59 1.61
C LYS A 290 8.93 21.51 1.64
N LYS A 291 9.08 22.69 1.04
CA LYS A 291 7.99 23.65 0.86
C LYS A 291 6.81 22.99 0.13
N LEU A 292 5.64 23.07 0.73
CA LEU A 292 4.40 22.58 0.14
C LEU A 292 3.97 23.46 -1.03
N ASP A 293 3.52 22.83 -2.12
CA ASP A 293 2.97 23.50 -3.29
C ASP A 293 1.54 23.98 -3.00
N THR A 294 1.34 25.30 -3.03
CA THR A 294 0.08 25.99 -2.71
C THR A 294 -1.05 25.70 -3.72
N LYS A 295 -0.72 25.11 -4.86
CA LYS A 295 -1.71 24.64 -5.85
C LYS A 295 -2.37 23.33 -5.46
N ASN A 296 -1.86 22.62 -4.45
CA ASN A 296 -2.46 21.39 -3.94
C ASN A 296 -3.17 21.63 -2.61
N ILE A 297 -4.07 20.72 -2.25
CA ILE A 297 -4.67 20.65 -0.93
C ILE A 297 -4.04 19.47 -0.19
N TYR A 298 -3.69 19.68 1.08
CA TYR A 298 -3.04 18.68 1.89
C TYR A 298 -3.98 18.17 2.97
N ILE A 299 -3.86 16.90 3.30
CA ILE A 299 -4.46 16.30 4.48
C ILE A 299 -3.37 15.57 5.23
N ALA A 300 -3.30 15.76 6.54
CA ALA A 300 -2.39 15.05 7.43
C ALA A 300 -3.21 14.53 8.60
N SER A 301 -2.82 13.41 9.20
CA SER A 301 -3.48 12.94 10.41
C SER A 301 -2.48 12.84 11.54
N TYR A 302 -2.95 13.15 12.75
CA TYR A 302 -2.14 13.16 13.96
C TYR A 302 -2.48 11.95 14.83
N ASP A 303 -1.50 11.41 15.55
CA ASP A 303 -1.77 10.45 16.62
C ASP A 303 -1.93 11.21 17.95
N PRO A 304 -3.13 11.24 18.56
CA PRO A 304 -3.33 11.92 19.84
C PRO A 304 -2.53 11.30 20.98
N SER A 305 -2.04 10.06 20.84
CA SER A 305 -1.20 9.41 21.86
C SER A 305 0.24 9.93 21.89
N ASP A 306 0.71 10.57 20.80
CA ASP A 306 2.02 11.21 20.75
C ASP A 306 2.04 12.59 21.45
N LEU A 307 0.89 13.04 21.94
CA LEU A 307 0.78 14.18 22.84
C LEU A 307 1.20 13.76 24.26
N THR A 308 2.45 13.30 24.42
CA THR A 308 3.10 13.51 25.71
C THR A 308 3.14 15.02 25.97
N PRO A 309 2.74 15.51 27.14
CA PRO A 309 2.94 16.91 27.52
C PRO A 309 4.44 17.14 27.74
N ALA A 310 5.21 17.15 26.65
CA ALA A 310 6.55 17.68 26.66
C ALA A 310 6.40 19.19 26.74
N ALA A 311 6.64 19.69 27.95
CA ALA A 311 6.84 21.07 28.35
C ALA A 311 6.75 22.10 27.22
N VAL A 312 5.79 23.00 27.39
CA VAL A 312 5.89 24.40 26.96
C VAL A 312 7.34 24.86 27.14
N SER A 313 8.07 25.00 26.04
CA SER A 313 9.24 25.84 25.95
C SER A 313 9.02 26.76 24.76
N VAL A 314 8.36 27.88 25.05
CA VAL A 314 8.44 29.09 24.25
C VAL A 314 9.90 29.48 24.12
N ARG A 315 10.47 29.37 22.92
CA ARG A 315 11.36 30.37 22.31
C ARG A 315 11.26 30.31 20.80
#